data_AF-A0A0G4KKP0-F1
#
_entry.id   AF-A0A0G4KKP0-F1
#
_cell.length_a   1.000
_cell.length_b   1.000
_cell.length_c   1.000
_cell.angle_alpha   90.00
_cell.angle_beta   90.00
_cell.angle_gamma   90.00
#
_symmetry.space_group_name_H-M   'P 1'
#
loop_
_entity.id
_entity.type
_entity.pdbx_description
1 polymer ?
#
loop_
_entity_poly.entity_id
_entity_poly.type
_entity_poly.pdbx_seq_one_letter_code
_entity_poly.pdbx_strand_id
1 'polypeptide(L)'
;MDVNSKNFWLVLPGLLQSLADCDFAVIDLEMSGGVTDRDESRYSGLSGKELSYAMAAHAATQYNVLEFGLTLIKNPKNKNSEFVTTTYNFAVNNLFLQDTRDEYIFQRSQERVINFSVTALDFFKKKGVDPMTLNGFEGEHRAGVPFLSRKEREEAIEQAIRARNFTLVGCEEMDIPARTFYEDNVELIRKWYNAKPRPNSQVIMLHPRSTRVSLYRSLVAEILEEYPDCFMEPFYSYGMRISVKTAETLKIEDEKRQARVSAREATIKKQACLSIVFEALCGGNFLDLIDTVELSATLAACPGWRNNVDDLQRHLNKCQTALRAKRPVLVGHNMVYDLTFLYDAFVGYLPATLAGFQFRLLAVFPRIIDTKVLAVHINHVDGNDPLGALYNDFKHGRPEITHALGFGYNVDQGRAHSAGFDSYMTAVVLIRGSCKKLAKVKRGLPPWESEFWGAVRNTIRLGRGTKHVLGESTSETSACVMI
;
A
#
# COMPACT_ATOMS: atom_id res chain seq x y z
N MET A 1 12.51 -15.71 -5.49
CA MET A 1 13.17 -15.29 -4.24
C MET A 1 12.09 -14.90 -3.26
N ASP A 2 12.08 -15.51 -2.08
CA ASP A 2 11.15 -15.13 -1.02
C ASP A 2 11.67 -13.89 -0.30
N VAL A 3 10.81 -12.88 -0.18
CA VAL A 3 11.11 -11.59 0.44
C VAL A 3 10.22 -11.39 1.65
N ASN A 4 10.84 -11.05 2.77
CA ASN A 4 10.25 -10.97 4.09
C ASN A 4 10.84 -9.76 4.84
N SER A 5 10.33 -9.42 6.02
CA SER A 5 10.78 -8.24 6.77
C SER A 5 12.28 -8.22 7.07
N LYS A 6 12.93 -9.39 7.18
CA LYS A 6 14.35 -9.52 7.52
C LYS A 6 15.29 -9.25 6.34
N ASN A 7 14.86 -9.58 5.12
CA ASN A 7 15.71 -9.45 3.93
C ASN A 7 15.28 -8.34 2.97
N PHE A 8 14.10 -7.74 3.16
CA PHE A 8 13.54 -6.73 2.25
C PHE A 8 14.55 -5.61 1.92
N TRP A 9 15.10 -4.97 2.96
CA TRP A 9 16.03 -3.84 2.78
C TRP A 9 17.34 -4.24 2.09
N LEU A 10 17.81 -5.47 2.30
CA LEU A 10 19.00 -6.01 1.64
C LEU A 10 18.78 -6.22 0.13
N VAL A 11 17.59 -6.68 -0.24
CA VAL A 11 17.22 -6.99 -1.63
C VAL A 11 16.77 -5.74 -2.40
N LEU A 12 16.29 -4.71 -1.69
CA LEU A 12 15.65 -3.52 -2.28
C LEU A 12 16.46 -2.84 -3.40
N PRO A 13 17.77 -2.54 -3.27
CA PRO A 13 18.51 -1.87 -4.35
C PRO A 13 18.58 -2.68 -5.64
N GLY A 14 18.71 -4.00 -5.52
CA GLY A 14 18.74 -4.93 -6.65
C GLY A 14 17.35 -5.09 -7.28
N LEU A 15 16.31 -5.18 -6.45
CA LEU A 15 14.92 -5.21 -6.89
C LEU A 15 14.54 -3.96 -7.69
N LEU A 16 14.87 -2.76 -7.19
CA LEU A 16 14.60 -1.49 -7.88
C LEU A 16 15.36 -1.40 -9.21
N GLN A 17 16.59 -1.92 -9.28
CA GLN A 17 17.33 -2.02 -10.52
C GLN A 17 16.67 -2.98 -11.51
N SER A 18 16.22 -4.15 -11.05
CA SER A 18 15.50 -5.12 -11.89
C SER A 18 14.19 -4.53 -12.42
N LEU A 19 13.46 -3.75 -11.61
CA LEU A 19 12.27 -3.02 -12.03
C LEU A 19 12.60 -1.99 -13.12
N ALA A 20 13.65 -1.18 -12.91
CA ALA A 20 14.08 -0.17 -13.87
C ALA A 20 14.56 -0.76 -15.21
N ASP A 21 15.07 -1.99 -15.18
CA ASP A 21 15.60 -2.68 -16.36
C ASP A 21 14.54 -3.49 -17.12
N CYS A 22 13.43 -3.84 -16.50
CA CYS A 22 12.44 -4.74 -17.07
C CYS A 22 11.52 -4.05 -18.10
N ASP A 23 10.93 -4.85 -18.98
CA ASP A 23 9.94 -4.40 -19.95
C ASP A 23 8.51 -4.70 -19.48
N PHE A 24 8.34 -5.82 -18.78
CA PHE A 24 7.07 -6.28 -18.23
C PHE A 24 7.23 -6.65 -16.76
N ALA A 25 6.26 -6.22 -15.95
CA ALA A 25 6.11 -6.60 -14.56
C ALA A 25 4.83 -7.44 -14.45
N VAL A 26 5.00 -8.72 -14.19
CA VAL A 26 3.91 -9.68 -14.08
C VAL A 26 3.58 -9.88 -12.61
N ILE A 27 2.32 -9.71 -12.26
CA ILE A 27 1.83 -9.78 -10.88
C ILE A 27 0.81 -10.90 -10.72
N ASP A 28 0.69 -11.36 -9.49
CA ASP A 28 -0.39 -12.21 -9.01
C ASP A 28 -0.50 -12.00 -7.49
N LEU A 29 -1.70 -12.13 -6.92
CA LEU A 29 -1.94 -11.95 -5.48
C LEU A 29 -2.58 -13.20 -4.88
N GLU A 30 -2.21 -13.50 -3.63
CA GLU A 30 -3.01 -14.37 -2.76
C GLU A 30 -3.73 -13.50 -1.72
N MET A 31 -5.04 -13.71 -1.55
CA MET A 31 -5.91 -12.88 -0.70
C MET A 31 -6.53 -13.67 0.46
N SER A 32 -6.89 -12.98 1.55
CA SER A 32 -7.57 -13.59 2.71
C SER A 32 -9.01 -14.01 2.43
N GLY A 33 -9.53 -13.72 1.25
CA GLY A 33 -10.81 -14.19 0.77
C GLY A 33 -11.07 -13.76 -0.66
N GLY A 34 -12.06 -14.41 -1.27
CA GLY A 34 -12.64 -14.01 -2.56
C GLY A 34 -14.08 -13.56 -2.38
N VAL A 35 -14.81 -13.37 -3.49
CA VAL A 35 -16.24 -13.05 -3.38
C VAL A 35 -17.01 -14.21 -2.78
N THR A 36 -17.49 -14.00 -1.56
CA THR A 36 -18.43 -14.89 -0.89
C THR A 36 -19.80 -14.23 -0.70
N ASP A 37 -19.93 -12.95 -1.08
CA ASP A 37 -21.18 -12.21 -0.91
C ASP A 37 -22.27 -12.75 -1.84
N ARG A 38 -23.32 -13.29 -1.23
CA ARG A 38 -24.53 -13.82 -1.89
C ARG A 38 -25.71 -12.88 -1.73
N ASP A 39 -25.52 -11.69 -1.16
CA ASP A 39 -26.58 -10.72 -0.99
C ASP A 39 -26.91 -10.04 -2.33
N GLU A 40 -27.88 -10.62 -3.04
CA GLU A 40 -28.39 -10.10 -4.31
C GLU A 40 -28.94 -8.66 -4.18
N SER A 41 -29.35 -8.24 -2.97
CA SER A 41 -29.88 -6.89 -2.76
C SER A 41 -28.81 -5.81 -2.88
N ARG A 42 -27.56 -6.10 -2.48
CA ARG A 42 -26.43 -5.17 -2.57
C ARG A 42 -26.11 -4.80 -4.02
N TYR A 43 -26.33 -5.73 -4.94
CA TYR A 43 -26.02 -5.58 -6.35
C TYR A 43 -27.26 -5.38 -7.22
N SER A 44 -28.41 -5.12 -6.59
CA SER A 44 -29.67 -4.87 -7.30
C SER A 44 -29.51 -3.73 -8.31
N GLY A 45 -29.92 -3.99 -9.56
CA GLY A 45 -29.80 -3.04 -10.66
C GLY A 45 -28.44 -3.00 -11.37
N LEU A 46 -27.41 -3.72 -10.86
CA LEU A 46 -26.12 -3.84 -11.55
C LEU A 46 -26.09 -5.08 -12.44
N SER A 47 -25.45 -4.97 -13.61
CA SER A 47 -25.25 -6.09 -14.53
C SER A 47 -23.93 -6.00 -15.27
N GLY A 48 -23.50 -7.11 -15.86
CA GLY A 48 -22.32 -7.18 -16.72
C GLY A 48 -21.04 -6.68 -16.07
N LYS A 49 -20.42 -5.67 -16.69
CA LYS A 49 -19.14 -5.09 -16.25
C LYS A 49 -19.25 -4.34 -14.92
N GLU A 50 -20.36 -3.63 -14.68
CA GLU A 50 -20.56 -2.85 -13.45
C GLU A 50 -20.71 -3.78 -12.25
N LEU A 51 -21.47 -4.87 -12.40
CA LEU A 51 -21.60 -5.91 -11.37
C LEU A 51 -20.24 -6.54 -11.06
N SER A 52 -19.48 -6.88 -12.11
CA SER A 52 -18.15 -7.51 -11.95
C SER A 52 -17.19 -6.62 -11.19
N TYR A 53 -17.20 -5.32 -11.47
CA TYR A 53 -16.42 -4.34 -10.72
C TYR A 53 -16.90 -4.21 -9.28
N ALA A 54 -18.21 -4.05 -9.05
CA ALA A 54 -18.77 -3.89 -7.72
C ALA A 54 -18.43 -5.07 -6.80
N MET A 55 -18.49 -6.29 -7.33
CA MET A 55 -18.09 -7.51 -6.59
C MET A 55 -16.59 -7.51 -6.26
N ALA A 56 -15.73 -7.14 -7.23
CA ALA A 56 -14.28 -7.09 -7.03
C ALA A 56 -13.85 -5.98 -6.07
N ALA A 57 -14.51 -4.83 -6.15
CA ALA A 57 -14.29 -3.71 -5.24
C ALA A 57 -14.76 -4.05 -3.84
N HIS A 58 -15.94 -4.66 -3.69
CA HIS A 58 -16.43 -5.12 -2.39
C HIS A 58 -15.48 -6.13 -1.76
N ALA A 59 -15.04 -7.15 -2.49
CA ALA A 59 -14.08 -8.12 -1.99
C ALA A 59 -12.77 -7.47 -1.52
N ALA A 60 -12.23 -6.53 -2.30
CA ALA A 60 -11.00 -5.81 -1.93
C ALA A 60 -11.17 -4.97 -0.65
N THR A 61 -12.34 -4.36 -0.42
CA THR A 61 -12.60 -3.62 0.83
C THR A 61 -12.85 -4.52 2.05
N GLN A 62 -13.17 -5.80 1.83
CA GLN A 62 -13.46 -6.75 2.91
C GLN A 62 -12.24 -7.58 3.29
N TYR A 63 -11.42 -7.97 2.32
CA TYR A 63 -10.30 -8.90 2.50
C TYR A 63 -8.96 -8.20 2.23
N ASN A 64 -7.87 -8.86 2.58
CA ASN A 64 -6.54 -8.27 2.53
C ASN A 64 -5.60 -9.11 1.66
N VAL A 65 -4.56 -8.46 1.14
CA VAL A 65 -3.47 -9.14 0.41
C VAL A 65 -2.57 -9.87 1.42
N LEU A 66 -2.24 -11.12 1.12
CA LEU A 66 -1.43 -11.99 1.98
C LEU A 66 -0.08 -12.31 1.36
N GLU A 67 -0.06 -12.55 0.04
CA GLU A 67 1.17 -12.67 -0.72
C GLU A 67 1.10 -11.79 -1.97
N PHE A 68 2.22 -11.16 -2.30
CA PHE A 68 2.39 -10.40 -3.53
C PHE A 68 3.44 -11.11 -4.40
N GLY A 69 3.03 -11.56 -5.58
CA GLY A 69 3.89 -12.16 -6.58
C GLY A 69 4.35 -11.13 -7.59
N LEU A 70 5.64 -11.12 -7.91
CA LEU A 70 6.20 -10.20 -8.90
C LEU A 70 7.27 -10.89 -9.74
N THR A 71 6.96 -11.18 -11.00
CA THR A 71 7.92 -11.65 -12.01
C THR A 71 8.27 -10.54 -12.98
N LEU A 72 9.55 -10.18 -13.04
CA LEU A 72 10.08 -9.16 -13.94
C LEU A 72 10.68 -9.82 -15.18
N ILE A 73 10.25 -9.36 -16.36
CA ILE A 73 10.71 -9.88 -17.66
C ILE A 73 11.57 -8.81 -18.33
N LYS A 74 12.80 -9.19 -18.70
CA LYS A 74 13.68 -8.38 -19.55
C LYS A 74 13.68 -8.95 -20.96
N ASN A 75 13.26 -8.15 -21.95
CA ASN A 75 13.28 -8.63 -23.33
C ASN A 75 14.71 -8.89 -23.80
N PRO A 76 14.93 -9.96 -24.60
CA PRO A 76 16.21 -10.19 -25.24
C PRO A 76 16.53 -9.08 -26.23
N LYS A 77 17.72 -8.48 -26.10
CA LYS A 77 18.20 -7.42 -27.00
C LYS A 77 18.61 -7.96 -28.39
N ASN A 78 19.04 -9.21 -28.46
CA ASN A 78 19.53 -9.86 -29.68
C ASN A 78 18.70 -11.11 -30.00
N LYS A 79 18.66 -11.51 -31.29
CA LYS A 79 17.88 -12.67 -31.78
C LYS A 79 18.27 -14.03 -31.17
N ASN A 80 19.45 -14.11 -30.56
CA ASN A 80 19.98 -15.32 -29.92
C ASN A 80 19.96 -15.25 -28.39
N SER A 81 19.47 -14.15 -27.81
CA SER A 81 19.38 -14.00 -26.36
C SER A 81 18.09 -14.62 -25.83
N GLU A 82 18.16 -15.21 -24.65
CA GLU A 82 17.04 -15.81 -23.95
C GLU A 82 16.22 -14.75 -23.21
N PHE A 83 14.97 -15.11 -22.88
CA PHE A 83 14.20 -14.32 -21.93
C PHE A 83 14.71 -14.58 -20.53
N VAL A 84 15.08 -13.52 -19.81
CA VAL A 84 15.52 -13.61 -18.42
C VAL A 84 14.40 -13.12 -17.52
N THR A 85 14.00 -13.97 -16.57
CA THR A 85 12.99 -13.63 -15.56
C THR A 85 13.63 -13.50 -14.18
N THR A 86 13.09 -12.59 -13.37
CA THR A 86 13.44 -12.43 -11.96
C THR A 86 12.14 -12.43 -11.16
N THR A 87 11.92 -13.44 -10.33
CA THR A 87 10.68 -13.57 -9.57
C THR A 87 10.88 -13.35 -8.08
N TYR A 88 10.03 -12.52 -7.50
CA TYR A 88 9.93 -12.24 -6.09
C TYR A 88 8.57 -12.72 -5.57
N ASN A 89 8.58 -13.31 -4.38
CA ASN A 89 7.38 -13.64 -3.62
C ASN A 89 7.46 -12.91 -2.29
N PHE A 90 6.56 -11.95 -2.06
CA PHE A 90 6.52 -11.20 -0.81
C PHE A 90 5.42 -11.76 0.06
N ALA A 91 5.76 -12.25 1.25
CA ALA A 91 4.77 -12.39 2.30
C ALA A 91 4.35 -10.99 2.77
N VAL A 92 3.06 -10.71 2.90
CA VAL A 92 2.56 -9.36 3.24
C VAL A 92 2.23 -9.28 4.73
N ASN A 93 2.76 -8.26 5.40
CA ASN A 93 2.40 -7.93 6.77
C ASN A 93 1.27 -6.89 6.78
N ASN A 94 0.06 -7.32 7.14
CA ASN A 94 -1.08 -6.42 7.31
C ASN A 94 -1.06 -5.70 8.67
N LEU A 95 -0.17 -6.10 9.59
CA LEU A 95 0.03 -5.45 10.88
C LEU A 95 1.06 -4.32 10.76
N PHE A 96 0.96 -3.35 11.67
CA PHE A 96 1.96 -2.31 11.82
C PHE A 96 3.14 -2.79 12.67
N LEU A 97 4.34 -2.29 12.38
CA LEU A 97 5.52 -2.46 13.24
C LEU A 97 5.27 -1.76 14.60
N GLN A 98 5.85 -2.31 15.67
CA GLN A 98 5.60 -1.87 17.06
C GLN A 98 6.86 -2.00 17.95
N ASP A 99 8.04 -2.04 17.35
CA ASP A 99 9.30 -2.27 18.07
C ASP A 99 9.75 -1.02 18.84
N THR A 100 9.29 0.15 18.40
CA THR A 100 9.59 1.44 19.04
C THR A 100 8.34 2.12 19.60
N ARG A 101 8.54 3.09 20.51
CA ARG A 101 7.44 3.90 21.06
C ARG A 101 6.69 4.68 19.97
N ASP A 102 7.41 5.22 18.99
CA ASP A 102 6.81 6.00 17.91
C ASP A 102 6.00 5.11 16.96
N GLU A 103 6.46 3.88 16.71
CA GLU A 103 5.72 2.85 15.98
C GLU A 103 4.45 2.41 16.73
N TYR A 104 4.53 2.22 18.05
CA TYR A 104 3.35 1.94 18.87
C TYR A 104 2.32 3.09 18.84
N ILE A 105 2.77 4.34 18.93
CA ILE A 105 1.90 5.52 18.81
C ILE A 105 1.29 5.59 17.41
N PHE A 106 2.07 5.28 16.37
CA PHE A 106 1.60 5.22 15.00
C PHE A 106 0.48 4.18 14.86
N GLN A 107 0.72 2.96 15.32
CA GLN A 107 -0.27 1.87 15.26
C GLN A 107 -1.58 2.26 15.93
N ARG A 108 -1.56 2.90 17.10
CA ARG A 108 -2.78 3.33 17.80
C ARG A 108 -3.55 4.45 17.10
N SER A 109 -2.90 5.15 16.18
CA SER A 109 -3.50 6.23 15.39
C SER A 109 -4.05 5.76 14.04
N GLN A 110 -3.91 4.46 13.76
CA GLN A 110 -4.32 3.83 12.51
C GLN A 110 -5.19 2.60 12.84
N GLU A 111 -6.14 2.29 11.98
CA GLU A 111 -6.99 1.12 12.16
C GLU A 111 -7.03 0.32 10.87
N ARG A 112 -6.76 -0.99 10.98
CA ARG A 112 -6.92 -1.96 9.91
C ARG A 112 -7.81 -3.07 10.40
N VAL A 113 -8.85 -3.36 9.61
CA VAL A 113 -9.66 -4.55 9.81
C VAL A 113 -9.11 -5.64 8.91
N ILE A 114 -8.83 -6.80 9.49
CA ILE A 114 -8.34 -7.98 8.76
C ILE A 114 -9.41 -9.05 8.83
N ASN A 115 -10.03 -9.36 7.69
CA ASN A 115 -11.01 -10.44 7.62
C ASN A 115 -10.46 -11.64 6.86
N PHE A 116 -10.93 -12.83 7.22
CA PHE A 116 -10.61 -14.06 6.51
C PHE A 116 -11.88 -14.80 6.12
N SER A 117 -11.91 -15.27 4.87
CA SER A 117 -12.85 -16.33 4.50
C SER A 117 -12.45 -17.63 5.21
N VAL A 118 -13.42 -18.49 5.52
CA VAL A 118 -13.16 -19.80 6.13
C VAL A 118 -12.23 -20.64 5.24
N THR A 119 -12.36 -20.51 3.92
CA THR A 119 -11.52 -21.21 2.95
C THR A 119 -10.06 -20.74 3.01
N ALA A 120 -9.82 -19.43 3.20
CA ALA A 120 -8.48 -18.90 3.41
C ALA A 120 -7.88 -19.33 4.76
N LEU A 121 -8.70 -19.42 5.82
CA LEU A 121 -8.23 -19.95 7.11
C LEU A 121 -7.80 -21.42 7.01
N ASP A 122 -8.47 -22.24 6.19
CA ASP A 122 -8.05 -23.63 5.95
C ASP A 122 -6.68 -23.70 5.24
N PHE A 123 -6.38 -22.74 4.37
CA PHE A 123 -5.04 -22.59 3.79
C PHE A 123 -3.99 -22.26 4.85
N PHE A 124 -4.27 -21.33 5.75
CA PHE A 124 -3.36 -20.97 6.84
C PHE A 124 -3.17 -22.08 7.89
N LYS A 125 -4.20 -22.89 8.12
CA LYS A 125 -4.10 -24.09 8.94
C LYS A 125 -3.01 -25.04 8.43
N LYS A 126 -2.87 -25.18 7.11
CA LYS A 126 -1.79 -25.99 6.49
C LYS A 126 -0.40 -25.39 6.68
N LYS A 127 -0.31 -24.08 6.96
CA LYS A 127 0.92 -23.35 7.31
C LYS A 127 1.17 -23.26 8.82
N GLY A 128 0.34 -23.93 9.65
CA GLY A 128 0.55 -24.00 11.10
C GLY A 128 -0.11 -22.89 11.90
N VAL A 129 -0.95 -22.05 11.29
CA VAL A 129 -1.77 -21.06 12.00
C VAL A 129 -3.05 -21.73 12.48
N ASP A 130 -3.35 -21.63 13.78
CA ASP A 130 -4.60 -22.14 14.32
C ASP A 130 -5.77 -21.21 13.93
N PRO A 131 -6.81 -21.69 13.22
CA PRO A 131 -7.85 -20.82 12.67
C PRO A 131 -8.85 -20.28 13.71
N MET A 132 -8.84 -20.80 14.94
CA MET A 132 -9.76 -20.37 16.01
C MET A 132 -9.09 -19.37 16.95
N THR A 133 -7.85 -19.67 17.34
CA THR A 133 -7.06 -18.89 18.29
C THR A 133 -6.15 -17.88 17.60
N LEU A 134 -5.98 -18.00 16.27
CA LEU A 134 -4.99 -17.27 15.47
C LEU A 134 -3.55 -17.42 16.00
N ASN A 135 -3.29 -18.46 16.80
CA ASN A 135 -1.94 -18.74 17.26
C ASN A 135 -1.03 -19.06 16.06
N GLY A 136 0.16 -18.48 16.04
CA GLY A 136 1.08 -18.52 14.89
C GLY A 136 0.86 -17.41 13.85
N PHE A 137 -0.29 -16.71 13.87
CA PHE A 137 -0.61 -15.67 12.90
C PHE A 137 0.36 -14.48 12.97
N GLU A 138 0.65 -13.97 14.16
CA GLU A 138 1.61 -12.87 14.33
C GLU A 138 3.03 -13.26 13.88
N GLY A 139 3.43 -14.52 14.08
CA GLY A 139 4.75 -15.01 13.65
C GLY A 139 4.89 -15.00 12.13
N GLU A 140 3.89 -15.51 11.43
CA GLU A 140 3.83 -15.51 9.97
C GLU A 140 3.67 -14.09 9.39
N HIS A 141 2.79 -13.27 9.95
CA HIS A 141 2.58 -11.91 9.44
C HIS A 141 3.70 -10.93 9.79
N ARG A 142 4.28 -10.96 11.00
CA ARG A 142 5.45 -10.10 11.33
C ARG A 142 6.70 -10.51 10.55
N ALA A 143 6.77 -11.78 10.12
CA ALA A 143 7.77 -12.18 9.15
C ALA A 143 7.50 -11.56 7.76
N GLY A 144 6.25 -11.22 7.42
CA GLY A 144 5.89 -10.53 6.19
C GLY A 144 6.45 -9.11 6.08
N VAL A 145 6.41 -8.56 4.87
CA VAL A 145 6.86 -7.21 4.53
C VAL A 145 5.71 -6.22 4.78
N PRO A 146 5.90 -5.15 5.58
CA PRO A 146 4.86 -4.17 5.84
C PRO A 146 4.59 -3.28 4.62
N PHE A 147 3.49 -2.53 4.69
CA PHE A 147 3.14 -1.52 3.70
C PHE A 147 2.27 -0.43 4.34
N LEU A 148 2.15 0.70 3.63
CA LEU A 148 1.25 1.79 3.93
C LEU A 148 0.66 2.33 2.62
N SER A 149 -0.66 2.39 2.54
CA SER A 149 -1.33 3.07 1.43
C SER A 149 -0.96 4.56 1.38
N ARG A 150 -1.13 5.19 0.22
CA ARG A 150 -1.01 6.66 0.08
C ARG A 150 -1.92 7.38 1.08
N LYS A 151 -3.15 6.89 1.24
CA LYS A 151 -4.14 7.42 2.18
C LYS A 151 -3.66 7.35 3.63
N GLU A 152 -3.23 6.17 4.10
CA GLU A 152 -2.75 6.01 5.48
C GLU A 152 -1.56 6.91 5.78
N ARG A 153 -0.66 7.12 4.80
CA ARG A 153 0.46 8.05 4.94
C ARG A 153 -0.01 9.49 5.08
N GLU A 154 -0.92 9.93 4.23
CA GLU A 154 -1.50 11.28 4.27
C GLU A 154 -2.21 11.52 5.60
N GLU A 155 -3.09 10.61 6.02
CA GLU A 155 -3.79 10.68 7.29
C GLU A 155 -2.83 10.70 8.49
N ALA A 156 -1.77 9.88 8.46
CA ALA A 156 -0.78 9.85 9.53
C ALA A 156 0.01 11.16 9.63
N ILE A 157 0.35 11.80 8.51
CA ILE A 157 1.02 13.12 8.48
C ILE A 157 0.06 14.21 8.93
N GLU A 158 -1.19 14.22 8.44
CA GLU A 158 -2.21 15.16 8.88
C GLU A 158 -2.43 15.09 10.39
N GLN A 159 -2.51 13.89 10.96
CA GLN A 159 -2.62 13.69 12.40
C GLN A 159 -1.41 14.22 13.17
N ALA A 160 -0.20 14.15 12.60
CA ALA A 160 1.01 14.70 13.22
C ALA A 160 1.07 16.24 13.14
N ILE A 161 0.56 16.81 12.05
CA ILE A 161 0.44 18.27 11.85
C ILE A 161 -0.62 18.85 12.77
N ARG A 162 -1.80 18.21 12.83
CA ARG A 162 -2.88 18.62 13.71
C ARG A 162 -2.34 18.65 15.16
N ALA A 163 -2.61 19.74 15.88
CA ALA A 163 -2.57 19.67 17.33
C ALA A 163 -3.49 18.52 17.76
N ARG A 164 -3.21 17.84 18.89
CA ARG A 164 -4.12 16.79 19.39
C ARG A 164 -5.55 17.31 19.26
N ASN A 165 -6.39 16.64 18.47
CA ASN A 165 -7.76 17.05 18.30
C ASN A 165 -8.37 17.21 19.70
N PHE A 166 -8.90 18.39 19.93
CA PHE A 166 -9.75 18.63 21.07
C PHE A 166 -10.98 17.71 20.95
N THR A 167 -11.18 16.85 21.94
CA THR A 167 -12.40 16.05 22.07
C THR A 167 -13.20 16.68 23.19
N LEU A 168 -14.41 17.15 22.89
CA LEU A 168 -15.34 17.67 23.89
C LEU A 168 -15.56 16.59 24.93
N VAL A 169 -15.40 16.95 26.21
CA VAL A 169 -15.62 16.00 27.29
C VAL A 169 -17.12 15.76 27.41
N GLY A 170 -17.56 14.53 27.18
CA GLY A 170 -18.98 14.16 27.31
C GLY A 170 -19.48 14.42 28.73
N CYS A 171 -20.75 14.83 28.87
CA CYS A 171 -21.37 15.08 30.18
C CYS A 171 -21.27 13.86 31.10
N GLU A 172 -21.35 12.66 30.52
CA GLU A 172 -21.19 11.36 31.18
C GLU A 172 -19.79 11.12 31.78
N GLU A 173 -18.76 11.82 31.30
CA GLU A 173 -17.40 11.70 31.81
C GLU A 173 -17.14 12.63 33.01
N MET A 174 -17.97 13.66 33.21
CA MET A 174 -17.80 14.65 34.27
C MET A 174 -18.48 14.21 35.58
N ASP A 175 -17.67 13.76 36.54
CA ASP A 175 -18.13 13.66 37.92
C ASP A 175 -18.26 15.05 38.57
N ILE A 176 -18.85 15.13 39.77
CA ILE A 176 -19.04 16.40 40.49
C ILE A 176 -17.72 17.18 40.65
N PRO A 177 -16.58 16.56 41.02
CA PRO A 177 -15.29 17.25 41.06
C PRO A 177 -14.82 17.80 39.72
N ALA A 178 -14.95 17.04 38.63
CA ALA A 178 -14.57 17.48 37.30
C ALA A 178 -15.40 18.67 36.83
N ARG A 179 -16.72 18.64 37.08
CA ARG A 179 -17.64 19.72 36.74
C ARG A 179 -17.34 21.00 37.53
N THR A 180 -17.13 20.87 38.84
CA THR A 180 -16.76 22.00 39.71
C THR A 180 -15.43 22.62 39.24
N PHE A 181 -14.44 21.78 38.98
CA PHE A 181 -13.16 22.21 38.44
C PHE A 181 -13.32 22.96 37.10
N TYR A 182 -14.11 22.43 36.17
CA TYR A 182 -14.35 23.09 34.88
C TYR A 182 -15.00 24.47 35.06
N GLU A 183 -16.10 24.55 35.81
CA GLU A 183 -16.86 25.78 36.04
C GLU A 183 -15.99 26.87 36.73
N ASP A 184 -15.25 26.50 37.77
CA ASP A 184 -14.33 27.39 38.48
C ASP A 184 -13.23 27.95 37.55
N ASN A 185 -12.65 27.09 36.70
CA ASN A 185 -11.56 27.49 35.82
C ASN A 185 -12.04 28.28 34.60
N VAL A 186 -13.25 28.04 34.07
CA VAL A 186 -13.87 28.88 33.04
C VAL A 186 -13.94 30.33 33.51
N GLU A 187 -14.47 30.55 34.72
CA GLU A 187 -14.62 31.90 35.25
C GLU A 187 -13.27 32.55 35.56
N LEU A 188 -12.32 31.77 36.11
CA LEU A 188 -10.97 32.24 36.41
C LEU A 188 -10.23 32.71 35.14
N ILE A 189 -10.24 31.88 34.09
CA ILE A 189 -9.57 32.18 32.81
C ILE A 189 -10.23 33.38 32.14
N ARG A 190 -11.57 33.44 32.11
CA ARG A 190 -12.31 34.58 31.55
C ARG A 190 -11.94 35.89 32.24
N LYS A 191 -11.95 35.93 33.58
CA LYS A 191 -11.57 37.12 34.37
C LYS A 191 -10.13 37.54 34.11
N TRP A 192 -9.21 36.59 34.11
CA TRP A 192 -7.80 36.84 33.85
C TRP A 192 -7.56 37.37 32.44
N TYR A 193 -8.16 36.75 31.42
CA TYR A 193 -8.01 37.15 30.02
C TYR A 193 -8.58 38.54 29.75
N ASN A 194 -9.78 38.84 30.27
CA ASN A 194 -10.42 40.15 30.13
C ASN A 194 -9.62 41.29 30.81
N ALA A 195 -8.76 40.97 31.77
CA ALA A 195 -7.86 41.93 32.40
C ALA A 195 -6.64 42.32 31.52
N LYS A 196 -6.54 41.79 30.29
CA LYS A 196 -5.43 42.02 29.34
C LYS A 196 -4.06 41.72 29.96
N PRO A 197 -3.79 40.43 30.27
CA PRO A 197 -2.60 40.02 31.01
C PRO A 197 -1.32 40.36 30.25
N ARG A 198 -0.27 40.73 30.99
CA ARG A 198 1.09 40.91 30.45
C ARG A 198 1.69 39.55 30.04
N PRO A 199 2.70 39.50 29.16
CA PRO A 199 3.32 38.25 28.70
C PRO A 199 3.79 37.29 29.80
N ASN A 200 4.23 37.83 30.94
CA ASN A 200 4.72 37.03 32.08
C ASN A 200 3.62 36.63 33.08
N SER A 201 2.38 37.05 32.84
CA SER A 201 1.24 36.71 33.70
C SER A 201 0.77 35.29 33.40
N GLN A 202 0.40 34.57 34.46
CA GLN A 202 0.07 33.15 34.38
C GLN A 202 -1.12 32.85 35.30
N VAL A 203 -1.99 31.94 34.87
CA VAL A 203 -3.01 31.31 35.71
C VAL A 203 -2.53 29.92 36.08
N ILE A 204 -2.53 29.61 37.37
CA ILE A 204 -2.17 28.27 37.87
C ILE A 204 -3.46 27.56 38.30
N MET A 205 -3.63 26.34 37.81
CA MET A 205 -4.78 25.49 38.10
C MET A 205 -4.27 24.17 38.67
N LEU A 206 -4.82 23.78 39.80
CA LEU A 206 -4.49 22.52 40.45
C LEU A 206 -5.74 21.65 40.43
N HIS A 207 -5.68 20.52 39.72
CA HIS A 207 -6.81 19.60 39.73
C HIS A 207 -6.77 18.75 41.00
N PRO A 208 -7.93 18.19 41.43
CA PRO A 208 -7.97 17.25 42.55
C PRO A 208 -6.95 16.14 42.33
N ARG A 209 -6.09 15.82 43.32
CA ARG A 209 -5.06 14.77 43.20
C ARG A 209 -5.73 13.43 42.88
N SER A 210 -5.84 13.16 41.59
CA SER A 210 -6.63 12.10 41.00
C SER A 210 -5.81 11.45 39.89
N THR A 211 -6.08 10.17 39.66
CA THR A 211 -5.52 9.43 38.53
C THR A 211 -6.07 9.91 37.18
N ARG A 212 -7.16 10.70 37.17
CA ARG A 212 -7.83 11.23 35.96
C ARG A 212 -7.15 12.49 35.38
N VAL A 213 -5.82 12.59 35.45
CA VAL A 213 -5.04 13.75 34.96
C VAL A 213 -5.37 14.10 33.50
N SER A 214 -5.60 13.09 32.65
CA SER A 214 -5.97 13.28 31.25
C SER A 214 -7.29 14.02 31.08
N LEU A 215 -8.30 13.71 31.90
CA LEU A 215 -9.60 14.39 31.86
C LEU A 215 -9.45 15.87 32.17
N TYR A 216 -8.77 16.22 33.26
CA TYR A 216 -8.60 17.61 33.66
C TYR A 216 -7.80 18.41 32.63
N ARG A 217 -6.83 17.79 31.95
CA ARG A 217 -6.13 18.40 30.81
C ARG A 217 -7.06 18.65 29.63
N SER A 218 -7.95 17.70 29.31
CA SER A 218 -8.95 17.88 28.25
C SER A 218 -9.95 18.99 28.58
N LEU A 219 -10.41 19.06 29.82
CA LEU A 219 -11.29 20.13 30.31
C LEU A 219 -10.65 21.51 30.18
N VAL A 220 -9.37 21.65 30.52
CA VAL A 220 -8.66 22.94 30.34
C VAL A 220 -8.46 23.25 28.85
N ALA A 221 -8.14 22.24 28.03
CA ALA A 221 -8.02 22.42 26.59
C ALA A 221 -9.35 22.90 25.96
N GLU A 222 -10.48 22.38 26.42
CA GLU A 222 -11.83 22.83 26.03
C GLU A 222 -12.03 24.32 26.29
N ILE A 223 -11.69 24.78 27.48
CA ILE A 223 -11.83 26.19 27.85
C ILE A 223 -10.98 27.07 26.93
N LEU A 224 -9.79 26.61 26.55
CA LEU A 224 -8.86 27.36 25.71
C LEU A 224 -9.26 27.47 24.24
N GLU A 225 -10.25 26.72 23.76
CA GLU A 225 -10.80 26.90 22.40
C GLU A 225 -11.39 28.32 22.23
N GLU A 226 -11.90 28.94 23.31
CA GLU A 226 -12.35 30.34 23.30
C GLU A 226 -11.19 31.36 23.33
N TYR A 227 -9.96 30.92 23.59
CA TYR A 227 -8.78 31.78 23.81
C TYR A 227 -7.57 31.30 22.99
N PRO A 228 -7.57 31.44 21.65
CA PRO A 228 -6.54 30.86 20.77
C PRO A 228 -5.13 31.42 20.99
N ASP A 229 -5.03 32.62 21.57
CA ASP A 229 -3.78 33.29 21.91
C ASP A 229 -3.19 32.82 23.24
N CYS A 230 -3.85 31.89 23.92
CA CYS A 230 -3.37 31.28 25.16
C CYS A 230 -2.88 29.85 24.92
N PHE A 231 -2.01 29.35 25.79
CA PHE A 231 -1.59 27.96 25.79
C PHE A 231 -1.47 27.42 27.21
N MET A 232 -1.63 26.11 27.36
CA MET A 232 -1.51 25.40 28.63
C MET A 232 -0.23 24.57 28.69
N GLU A 233 0.51 24.71 29.79
CA GLU A 233 1.65 23.87 30.14
C GLU A 233 1.34 23.05 31.40
N PRO A 234 1.38 21.71 31.32
CA PRO A 234 1.29 20.89 32.51
C PRO A 234 2.61 20.96 33.29
N PHE A 235 2.52 21.00 34.63
CA PHE A 235 3.67 20.94 35.51
C PHE A 235 3.37 20.04 36.72
N TYR A 236 4.38 19.26 37.14
CA TYR A 236 4.18 18.12 38.05
C TYR A 236 3.06 17.17 37.55
N SER A 237 2.58 16.28 38.42
CA SER A 237 1.52 15.33 38.11
C SER A 237 0.10 15.88 38.32
N TYR A 238 -0.06 17.12 38.81
CA TYR A 238 -1.36 17.66 39.23
C TYR A 238 -1.61 19.15 38.92
N GLY A 239 -0.65 19.84 38.30
CA GLY A 239 -0.72 21.27 38.00
C GLY A 239 -0.77 21.58 36.51
N MET A 240 -1.46 22.66 36.17
CA MET A 240 -1.51 23.23 34.83
C MET A 240 -1.35 24.74 34.92
N ARG A 241 -0.66 25.32 33.95
CA ARG A 241 -0.42 26.75 33.87
C ARG A 241 -0.89 27.27 32.53
N ILE A 242 -1.66 28.36 32.51
CA ILE A 242 -2.02 29.08 31.29
C ILE A 242 -1.25 30.38 31.20
N SER A 243 -0.76 30.70 30.01
CA SER A 243 -0.14 31.98 29.66
C SER A 243 -0.54 32.41 28.25
N VAL A 244 -0.39 33.70 27.95
CA VAL A 244 -0.51 34.22 26.59
C VAL A 244 0.70 33.76 25.77
N LYS A 245 0.45 33.34 24.54
CA LYS A 245 1.48 32.97 23.58
C LYS A 245 2.35 34.18 23.28
N THR A 246 3.65 34.00 23.43
CA THR A 246 4.68 34.95 23.02
C THR A 246 5.34 34.46 21.73
N ALA A 247 6.15 35.32 21.10
CA ALA A 247 6.96 34.90 19.95
C ALA A 247 7.86 33.70 20.27
N GLU A 248 8.37 33.62 21.50
CA GLU A 248 9.20 32.51 21.96
C GLU A 248 8.40 31.22 22.13
N THR A 249 7.20 31.27 22.73
CA THR A 249 6.37 30.07 22.90
C THR A 249 5.84 29.55 21.56
N LEU A 250 5.49 30.45 20.63
CA LEU A 250 5.10 30.09 19.27
C LEU A 250 6.24 29.37 18.53
N LYS A 251 7.48 29.83 18.70
CA LYS A 251 8.66 29.18 18.14
C LYS A 251 8.84 27.77 18.72
N ILE A 252 8.72 27.60 20.03
CA ILE A 252 8.80 26.29 20.70
C ILE A 252 7.68 25.35 20.24
N GLU A 253 6.45 25.85 20.08
CA GLU A 253 5.32 25.07 19.55
C GLU A 253 5.58 24.59 18.12
N ASP A 254 6.13 25.47 17.28
CA ASP A 254 6.47 25.13 15.90
C ASP A 254 7.62 24.10 15.84
N GLU A 255 8.67 24.27 16.63
CA GLU A 255 9.76 23.28 16.75
C GLU A 255 9.24 21.92 17.20
N LYS A 256 8.34 21.88 18.21
CA LYS A 256 7.67 20.64 18.65
C LYS A 256 6.78 20.04 17.56
N ARG A 257 6.10 20.86 16.76
CA ARG A 257 5.28 20.40 15.63
C ARG A 257 6.16 19.79 14.54
N GLN A 258 7.22 20.48 14.15
CA GLN A 258 8.19 19.98 13.17
C GLN A 258 8.84 18.67 13.63
N ALA A 259 9.23 18.57 14.90
CA ALA A 259 9.76 17.33 15.47
C ALA A 259 8.76 16.17 15.44
N ARG A 260 7.47 16.43 15.73
CA ARG A 260 6.40 15.41 15.62
C ARG A 260 6.20 14.93 14.19
N VAL A 261 6.17 15.85 13.22
CA VAL A 261 6.04 15.51 11.80
C VAL A 261 7.25 14.71 11.33
N SER A 262 8.47 15.15 11.66
CA SER A 262 9.70 14.43 11.29
C SER A 262 9.78 13.02 11.90
N ALA A 263 9.40 12.86 13.18
CA ALA A 263 9.30 11.55 13.80
C ALA A 263 8.25 10.66 13.11
N ARG A 264 7.11 11.25 12.71
CA ARG A 264 6.07 10.54 11.97
C ARG A 264 6.56 10.09 10.59
N GLU A 265 7.27 10.95 9.85
CA GLU A 265 7.88 10.61 8.56
C GLU A 265 8.90 9.47 8.70
N ALA A 266 9.74 9.50 9.73
CA ALA A 266 10.69 8.41 10.00
C ALA A 266 9.97 7.07 10.24
N THR A 267 8.89 7.08 11.03
CA THR A 267 8.05 5.88 11.24
C THR A 267 7.39 5.42 9.94
N ILE A 268 6.91 6.33 9.11
CA ILE A 268 6.33 5.98 7.79
C ILE A 268 7.37 5.26 6.92
N LYS A 269 8.61 5.75 6.84
CA LYS A 269 9.66 5.11 6.03
C LYS A 269 9.95 3.67 6.45
N LYS A 270 9.97 3.40 7.76
CA LYS A 270 10.15 2.03 8.29
C LYS A 270 9.02 1.08 7.92
N GLN A 271 7.80 1.59 7.83
CA GLN A 271 6.61 0.80 7.48
C GLN A 271 6.32 0.77 5.98
N ALA A 272 6.95 1.64 5.19
CA ALA A 272 6.63 1.83 3.79
C ALA A 272 6.90 0.57 2.95
N CYS A 273 8.01 -0.13 3.17
CA CYS A 273 8.46 -1.35 2.49
C CYS A 273 7.77 -1.67 1.14
N LEU A 274 6.73 -2.52 1.10
CA LEU A 274 6.06 -2.90 -0.18
C LEU A 274 5.48 -1.72 -0.96
N SER A 275 5.12 -0.63 -0.28
CA SER A 275 4.70 0.64 -0.91
C SER A 275 5.82 1.24 -1.77
N ILE A 276 7.10 1.03 -1.42
CA ILE A 276 8.25 1.44 -2.25
C ILE A 276 8.20 0.70 -3.58
N VAL A 277 7.93 -0.61 -3.56
CA VAL A 277 7.79 -1.46 -4.76
C VAL A 277 6.60 -1.03 -5.59
N PHE A 278 5.45 -0.75 -4.94
CA PHE A 278 4.27 -0.23 -5.60
C PHE A 278 4.54 1.12 -6.28
N GLU A 279 5.10 2.10 -5.57
CA GLU A 279 5.44 3.41 -6.14
C GLU A 279 6.43 3.27 -7.30
N ALA A 280 7.40 2.36 -7.22
CA ALA A 280 8.32 2.07 -8.31
C ALA A 280 7.60 1.53 -9.57
N LEU A 281 6.67 0.58 -9.41
CA LEU A 281 5.83 0.06 -10.50
C LEU A 281 4.98 1.17 -11.16
N CYS A 282 4.47 2.10 -10.34
CA CYS A 282 3.65 3.22 -10.78
C CYS A 282 4.44 4.37 -11.42
N GLY A 283 5.78 4.35 -11.33
CA GLY A 283 6.63 5.49 -11.68
C GLY A 283 6.50 6.69 -10.74
N GLY A 284 6.07 6.45 -9.49
CA GLY A 284 5.91 7.47 -8.44
C GLY A 284 7.22 7.98 -7.83
N ASN A 285 7.12 8.65 -6.68
CA ASN A 285 8.28 9.03 -5.88
C ASN A 285 8.49 8.02 -4.75
N PHE A 286 9.31 7.01 -4.99
CA PHE A 286 9.62 6.02 -3.96
C PHE A 286 10.81 6.43 -3.08
N LEU A 287 11.60 7.43 -3.52
CA LEU A 287 12.75 7.90 -2.72
C LEU A 287 12.32 8.58 -1.42
N ASP A 288 11.17 9.26 -1.40
CA ASP A 288 10.62 9.88 -0.19
C ASP A 288 10.30 8.84 0.90
N LEU A 289 10.17 7.57 0.51
CA LEU A 289 9.87 6.44 1.39
C LEU A 289 11.11 5.70 1.88
N ILE A 290 12.32 6.11 1.46
CA ILE A 290 13.57 5.44 1.82
C ILE A 290 14.39 6.37 2.72
N ASP A 291 14.85 5.85 3.86
CA ASP A 291 15.96 6.46 4.58
C ASP A 291 17.28 5.91 4.02
N THR A 292 17.92 6.68 3.13
CA THR A 292 19.15 6.23 2.46
C THR A 292 20.30 6.02 3.43
N VAL A 293 20.35 6.74 4.55
CA VAL A 293 21.41 6.61 5.55
C VAL A 293 21.24 5.29 6.29
N GLU A 294 20.03 4.99 6.76
CA GLU A 294 19.71 3.73 7.44
C GLU A 294 19.87 2.52 6.51
N LEU A 295 19.45 2.65 5.25
CA LEU A 295 19.65 1.62 4.24
C LEU A 295 21.14 1.38 3.96
N SER A 296 21.94 2.44 3.81
CA SER A 296 23.38 2.29 3.60
C SER A 296 24.07 1.63 4.78
N ALA A 297 23.66 1.93 6.01
CA ALA A 297 24.20 1.28 7.21
C ALA A 297 23.85 -0.22 7.23
N THR A 298 22.62 -0.57 6.85
CA THR A 298 22.15 -1.96 6.75
C THR A 298 22.96 -2.74 5.71
N LEU A 299 23.22 -2.15 4.55
CA LEU A 299 24.00 -2.78 3.47
C LEU A 299 25.50 -2.89 3.81
N ALA A 300 26.05 -1.94 4.56
CA ALA A 300 27.45 -1.98 5.00
C ALA A 300 27.76 -3.17 5.94
N ALA A 301 26.74 -3.74 6.59
CA ALA A 301 26.89 -4.97 7.36
C ALA A 301 27.06 -6.22 6.48
N CYS A 302 26.79 -6.15 5.17
CA CYS A 302 26.92 -7.28 4.26
C CYS A 302 28.37 -7.42 3.73
N PRO A 303 28.94 -8.65 3.75
CA PRO A 303 30.23 -8.91 3.14
C PRO A 303 30.25 -8.53 1.66
N GLY A 304 31.18 -7.66 1.26
CA GLY A 304 31.37 -7.25 -0.13
C GLY A 304 30.68 -5.95 -0.55
N TRP A 305 29.89 -5.32 0.33
CA TRP A 305 29.41 -3.96 0.08
C TRP A 305 30.56 -2.95 0.18
N ARG A 306 30.78 -2.15 -0.87
CA ARG A 306 31.88 -1.16 -0.94
C ARG A 306 31.42 0.27 -1.24
N ASN A 307 30.12 0.45 -1.49
CA ASN A 307 29.54 1.72 -1.91
C ASN A 307 29.24 2.59 -0.69
N ASN A 308 29.44 3.90 -0.82
CA ASN A 308 29.04 4.83 0.24
C ASN A 308 27.57 5.26 0.07
N VAL A 309 27.10 6.10 1.01
CA VAL A 309 25.72 6.63 0.98
C VAL A 309 25.43 7.39 -0.32
N ASP A 310 26.40 8.14 -0.85
CA ASP A 310 26.24 8.92 -2.08
C ASP A 310 26.11 8.03 -3.32
N ASP A 311 26.88 6.93 -3.39
CA ASP A 311 26.77 5.91 -4.45
C ASP A 311 25.39 5.26 -4.44
N LEU A 312 24.90 4.89 -3.26
CA LEU A 312 23.57 4.34 -3.08
C LEU A 312 22.50 5.36 -3.51
N GLN A 313 22.61 6.62 -3.06
CA GLN A 313 21.68 7.68 -3.44
C GLN A 313 21.67 7.91 -4.95
N ARG A 314 22.83 7.92 -5.61
CA ARG A 314 22.94 8.02 -7.08
C ARG A 314 22.26 6.84 -7.78
N HIS A 315 22.49 5.62 -7.30
CA HIS A 315 21.86 4.41 -7.82
C HIS A 315 20.33 4.47 -7.74
N LEU A 316 19.79 4.80 -6.56
CA LEU A 316 18.35 4.88 -6.35
C LEU A 316 17.71 6.00 -7.22
N ASN A 317 18.36 7.15 -7.32
CA ASN A 317 17.93 8.25 -8.20
C ASN A 317 17.88 7.83 -9.69
N LYS A 318 18.88 7.08 -10.14
CA LYS A 318 18.93 6.54 -11.50
C LYS A 318 17.75 5.59 -11.76
N CYS A 319 17.46 4.68 -10.82
CA CYS A 319 16.31 3.78 -10.91
C CYS A 319 14.98 4.56 -10.98
N GLN A 320 14.78 5.56 -10.12
CA GLN A 320 13.56 6.38 -10.14
C GLN A 320 13.40 7.13 -11.46
N THR A 321 14.48 7.73 -11.96
CA THR A 321 14.50 8.45 -13.23
C THR A 321 14.12 7.51 -14.39
N ALA A 322 14.70 6.31 -14.42
CA ALA A 322 14.40 5.31 -15.44
C ALA A 322 12.93 4.86 -15.40
N LEU A 323 12.39 4.57 -14.21
CA LEU A 323 11.00 4.13 -14.03
C LEU A 323 9.98 5.23 -14.35
N ARG A 324 10.29 6.49 -14.05
CA ARG A 324 9.49 7.66 -14.47
C ARG A 324 9.47 7.82 -15.98
N ALA A 325 10.63 7.64 -16.63
CA ALA A 325 10.73 7.73 -18.08
C ALA A 325 10.02 6.56 -18.80
N LYS A 326 10.16 5.34 -18.28
CA LYS A 326 9.56 4.14 -18.85
C LYS A 326 9.15 3.15 -17.75
N ARG A 327 7.87 3.20 -17.40
CA ARG A 327 7.22 2.19 -16.56
C ARG A 327 7.22 0.80 -17.24
N PRO A 328 7.32 -0.32 -16.52
CA PRO A 328 7.04 -1.61 -17.14
C PRO A 328 5.58 -1.73 -17.56
N VAL A 329 5.28 -2.63 -18.49
CA VAL A 329 3.89 -3.03 -18.77
C VAL A 329 3.43 -3.94 -17.63
N LEU A 330 2.33 -3.59 -16.96
CA LEU A 330 1.75 -4.43 -15.92
C LEU A 330 1.01 -5.61 -16.57
N VAL A 331 1.25 -6.81 -16.10
CA VAL A 331 0.64 -8.03 -16.64
C VAL A 331 0.05 -8.85 -15.52
N GLY A 332 -1.13 -9.42 -15.71
CA GLY A 332 -1.73 -10.37 -14.78
C GLY A 332 -2.55 -11.42 -15.52
N HIS A 333 -3.22 -12.29 -14.77
CA HIS A 333 -4.15 -13.26 -15.32
C HIS A 333 -5.53 -13.09 -14.68
N ASN A 334 -6.54 -12.69 -15.45
CA ASN A 334 -7.89 -12.44 -14.94
C ASN A 334 -7.92 -11.37 -13.82
N MET A 335 -7.23 -10.27 -14.10
CA MET A 335 -6.65 -9.39 -13.08
C MET A 335 -7.60 -8.37 -12.43
N VAL A 336 -8.91 -8.49 -12.60
CA VAL A 336 -9.85 -7.51 -12.02
C VAL A 336 -9.73 -7.45 -10.50
N TYR A 337 -9.59 -8.60 -9.84
CA TYR A 337 -9.39 -8.67 -8.39
C TYR A 337 -8.00 -8.19 -8.00
N ASP A 338 -6.95 -8.63 -8.69
CA ASP A 338 -5.59 -8.15 -8.40
C ASP A 338 -5.50 -6.62 -8.45
N LEU A 339 -6.14 -6.01 -9.45
CA LEU A 339 -6.17 -4.55 -9.62
C LEU A 339 -6.97 -3.85 -8.52
N THR A 340 -8.13 -4.36 -8.10
CA THR A 340 -8.91 -3.74 -7.02
C THR A 340 -8.22 -3.88 -5.67
N PHE A 341 -7.63 -5.04 -5.37
CA PHE A 341 -6.86 -5.27 -4.15
C PHE A 341 -5.58 -4.44 -4.10
N LEU A 342 -4.83 -4.33 -5.21
CA LEU A 342 -3.66 -3.44 -5.27
C LEU A 342 -4.05 -1.98 -5.04
N TYR A 343 -5.16 -1.54 -5.63
CA TYR A 343 -5.62 -0.18 -5.47
C TYR A 343 -6.02 0.10 -4.02
N ASP A 344 -6.82 -0.78 -3.41
CA ASP A 344 -7.26 -0.64 -2.02
C ASP A 344 -6.05 -0.64 -1.05
N ALA A 345 -5.15 -1.61 -1.19
CA ALA A 345 -4.00 -1.78 -0.31
C ALA A 345 -2.97 -0.64 -0.40
N PHE A 346 -2.70 -0.11 -1.60
CA PHE A 346 -1.57 0.81 -1.80
C PHE A 346 -1.97 2.25 -2.13
N VAL A 347 -3.19 2.48 -2.62
CA VAL A 347 -3.71 3.82 -2.93
C VAL A 347 -4.66 4.28 -1.83
N GLY A 348 -5.72 3.52 -1.58
CA GLY A 348 -6.80 3.85 -0.65
C GLY A 348 -8.16 3.57 -1.27
N TYR A 349 -9.18 4.34 -0.89
CA TYR A 349 -10.57 4.05 -1.25
C TYR A 349 -10.79 3.85 -2.76
N LEU A 350 -11.35 2.68 -3.10
CA LEU A 350 -11.80 2.35 -4.43
C LEU A 350 -12.92 3.32 -4.88
N PRO A 351 -12.90 3.80 -6.13
CA PRO A 351 -13.97 4.65 -6.65
C PRO A 351 -15.33 3.94 -6.66
N ALA A 352 -16.41 4.70 -6.45
CA ALA A 352 -17.76 4.15 -6.39
C ALA A 352 -18.25 3.53 -7.73
N THR A 353 -17.68 3.96 -8.86
CA THR A 353 -18.09 3.52 -10.20
C THR A 353 -16.92 2.91 -10.97
N LEU A 354 -17.23 1.99 -11.90
CA LEU A 354 -16.23 1.40 -12.79
C LEU A 354 -15.51 2.47 -13.61
N ALA A 355 -16.24 3.47 -14.13
CA ALA A 355 -15.64 4.57 -14.89
C ALA A 355 -14.61 5.36 -14.06
N GLY A 356 -14.95 5.68 -12.80
CA GLY A 356 -14.04 6.36 -11.88
C GLY A 356 -12.81 5.51 -11.56
N PHE A 357 -13.00 4.20 -11.38
CA PHE A 357 -11.91 3.25 -11.18
C PHE A 357 -10.97 3.21 -12.36
N GLN A 358 -11.49 3.07 -13.58
CA GLN A 358 -10.68 3.03 -14.80
C GLN A 358 -9.84 4.28 -14.98
N PHE A 359 -10.45 5.45 -14.80
CA PHE A 359 -9.76 6.73 -14.94
C PHE A 359 -8.57 6.81 -13.97
N ARG A 360 -8.79 6.50 -12.69
CA ARG A 360 -7.73 6.54 -11.67
C ARG A 360 -6.71 5.41 -11.86
N LEU A 361 -7.16 4.22 -12.24
CA LEU A 361 -6.29 3.08 -12.47
C LEU A 361 -5.33 3.34 -13.62
N LEU A 362 -5.80 3.89 -14.75
CA LEU A 362 -4.95 4.19 -15.91
C LEU A 362 -3.95 5.33 -15.66
N ALA A 363 -4.25 6.23 -14.72
CA ALA A 363 -3.27 7.22 -14.26
C ALA A 363 -2.07 6.52 -13.56
N VAL A 364 -2.36 5.50 -12.75
CA VAL A 364 -1.38 4.71 -12.00
C VAL A 364 -0.65 3.71 -12.91
N PHE A 365 -1.41 2.92 -13.67
CA PHE A 365 -0.94 1.86 -14.57
C PHE A 365 -1.48 2.07 -15.99
N PRO A 366 -0.75 2.82 -16.85
CA PRO A 366 -1.23 3.18 -18.20
C PRO A 366 -1.16 2.04 -19.21
N ARG A 367 -0.45 0.95 -18.85
CA ARG A 367 -0.15 -0.18 -19.74
C ARG A 367 -0.41 -1.47 -19.00
N ILE A 368 -1.52 -2.11 -19.34
CA ILE A 368 -2.02 -3.33 -18.71
C ILE A 368 -2.26 -4.40 -19.77
N ILE A 369 -1.86 -5.65 -19.46
CA ILE A 369 -2.19 -6.84 -20.23
C ILE A 369 -2.79 -7.90 -19.32
N ASP A 370 -4.00 -8.35 -19.64
CA ASP A 370 -4.59 -9.54 -19.04
C ASP A 370 -4.30 -10.76 -19.92
N THR A 371 -3.50 -11.69 -19.41
CA THR A 371 -3.13 -12.90 -20.16
C THR A 371 -4.33 -13.81 -20.46
N LYS A 372 -5.43 -13.71 -19.71
CA LYS A 372 -6.67 -14.42 -20.04
C LYS A 372 -7.33 -13.85 -21.29
N VAL A 373 -7.26 -12.53 -21.48
CA VAL A 373 -7.70 -11.87 -22.73
C VAL A 373 -6.76 -12.23 -23.88
N LEU A 374 -5.45 -12.24 -23.62
CA LEU A 374 -4.43 -12.65 -24.60
C LEU A 374 -4.65 -14.08 -25.08
N ALA A 375 -4.90 -15.03 -24.17
CA ALA A 375 -5.10 -16.44 -24.50
C ALA A 375 -6.25 -16.64 -25.51
N VAL A 376 -7.34 -15.87 -25.36
CA VAL A 376 -8.44 -15.85 -26.33
C VAL A 376 -8.00 -15.20 -27.65
N HIS A 377 -7.27 -14.08 -27.61
CA HIS A 377 -6.80 -13.38 -28.82
C HIS A 377 -5.85 -14.23 -29.68
N ILE A 378 -5.03 -15.07 -29.04
CA ILE A 378 -4.13 -15.98 -29.75
C ILE A 378 -4.83 -17.26 -30.25
N ASN A 379 -6.17 -17.33 -30.14
CA ASN A 379 -7.02 -18.48 -30.51
C ASN A 379 -6.59 -19.78 -29.83
N HIS A 380 -6.09 -19.71 -28.59
CA HIS A 380 -5.60 -20.89 -27.87
C HIS A 380 -6.69 -21.53 -27.00
N VAL A 381 -7.66 -20.74 -26.53
CA VAL A 381 -8.76 -21.19 -25.67
C VAL A 381 -10.05 -20.41 -25.90
N ASP A 382 -11.18 -21.01 -25.51
CA ASP A 382 -12.50 -20.36 -25.45
C ASP A 382 -12.59 -19.30 -24.33
N GLY A 383 -11.59 -19.25 -23.45
CA GLY A 383 -11.37 -18.15 -22.51
C GLY A 383 -11.93 -18.37 -21.11
N ASN A 384 -12.19 -19.62 -20.72
CA ASN A 384 -12.56 -19.98 -19.35
C ASN A 384 -11.46 -20.74 -18.62
N ASP A 385 -10.42 -21.18 -19.32
CA ASP A 385 -9.35 -22.01 -18.78
C ASP A 385 -8.65 -21.35 -17.58
N PRO A 386 -8.31 -22.14 -16.55
CA PRO A 386 -7.51 -21.68 -15.45
C PRO A 386 -6.06 -21.49 -15.90
N LEU A 387 -5.32 -20.63 -15.18
CA LEU A 387 -3.91 -20.35 -15.45
C LEU A 387 -3.07 -21.63 -15.55
N GLY A 388 -3.28 -22.60 -14.65
CA GLY A 388 -2.53 -23.86 -14.65
C GLY A 388 -2.71 -24.68 -15.94
N ALA A 389 -3.89 -24.66 -16.56
CA ALA A 389 -4.12 -25.34 -17.84
C ALA A 389 -3.34 -24.66 -18.97
N LEU A 390 -3.44 -23.33 -19.07
CA LEU A 390 -2.67 -22.54 -20.04
C LEU A 390 -1.16 -22.72 -19.83
N TYR A 391 -0.70 -22.69 -18.58
CA TYR A 391 0.71 -22.90 -18.27
C TYR A 391 1.18 -24.28 -18.73
N ASN A 392 0.40 -25.34 -18.53
CA ASN A 392 0.78 -26.68 -18.98
C ASN A 392 0.99 -26.77 -20.51
N ASP A 393 0.23 -26.00 -21.29
CA ASP A 393 0.39 -25.93 -22.74
C ASP A 393 1.64 -25.15 -23.18
N PHE A 394 2.11 -24.24 -22.32
CA PHE A 394 3.23 -23.33 -22.63
C PHE A 394 4.49 -23.57 -21.78
N LYS A 395 4.50 -24.48 -20.81
CA LYS A 395 5.65 -24.69 -19.89
C LYS A 395 6.88 -25.30 -20.57
N HIS A 396 6.72 -25.90 -21.75
CA HIS A 396 7.80 -26.39 -22.58
C HIS A 396 7.84 -25.67 -23.95
N GLY A 397 8.99 -25.70 -24.60
CA GLY A 397 9.17 -25.16 -25.95
C GLY A 397 9.96 -23.85 -26.01
N ARG A 398 9.89 -23.19 -27.16
CA ARG A 398 10.62 -21.95 -27.46
C ARG A 398 9.70 -20.71 -27.38
N PRO A 399 10.24 -19.52 -27.07
CA PRO A 399 11.64 -19.27 -26.69
C PRO A 399 11.99 -19.88 -25.33
N GLU A 400 13.30 -20.02 -25.10
CA GLU A 400 13.82 -20.45 -23.82
C GLU A 400 13.72 -19.30 -22.82
N ILE A 401 13.30 -19.66 -21.61
CA ILE A 401 13.06 -18.74 -20.50
C ILE A 401 13.98 -19.20 -19.38
N THR A 402 14.95 -18.36 -19.04
CA THR A 402 15.90 -18.59 -17.96
C THR A 402 15.66 -17.63 -16.80
N HIS A 403 16.30 -17.93 -15.68
CA HIS A 403 16.24 -17.09 -14.49
C HIS A 403 17.54 -16.31 -14.32
N ALA A 404 17.46 -15.11 -13.75
CA ALA A 404 18.65 -14.38 -13.32
C ALA A 404 19.44 -15.21 -12.28
N LEU A 405 20.75 -14.98 -12.20
CA LEU A 405 21.61 -15.68 -11.24
C LEU A 405 21.09 -15.48 -9.79
N GLY A 406 20.93 -16.57 -9.04
CA GLY A 406 20.37 -16.55 -7.69
C GLY A 406 18.83 -16.52 -7.64
N PHE A 407 18.17 -16.58 -8.80
CA PHE A 407 16.72 -16.73 -8.94
C PHE A 407 16.39 -18.06 -9.60
N GLY A 408 15.17 -18.54 -9.33
CA GLY A 408 14.61 -19.70 -10.00
C GLY A 408 13.55 -20.38 -9.15
N TYR A 409 12.71 -21.16 -9.83
CA TYR A 409 11.87 -22.17 -9.20
C TYR A 409 12.41 -23.53 -9.59
N ASN A 410 12.42 -24.46 -8.64
CA ASN A 410 12.59 -25.84 -9.01
C ASN A 410 11.30 -26.25 -9.72
N VAL A 411 11.36 -26.49 -11.03
CA VAL A 411 10.16 -26.70 -11.88
C VAL A 411 9.32 -27.90 -11.38
N ASP A 412 9.97 -28.84 -10.69
CA ASP A 412 9.34 -30.03 -10.08
C ASP A 412 8.90 -29.83 -8.61
N GLN A 413 9.29 -28.72 -7.96
CA GLN A 413 8.92 -28.41 -6.55
C GLN A 413 8.18 -27.07 -6.41
N GLY A 414 7.85 -26.40 -7.52
CA GLY A 414 7.02 -25.20 -7.53
C GLY A 414 5.68 -25.52 -6.89
N ARG A 415 5.40 -24.91 -5.73
CA ARG A 415 4.12 -25.06 -5.07
C ARG A 415 3.10 -24.25 -5.87
N ALA A 416 2.23 -24.93 -6.62
CA ALA A 416 0.98 -24.33 -7.07
C ALA A 416 0.30 -23.67 -5.87
N HIS A 417 -0.21 -22.44 -6.03
CA HIS A 417 -0.76 -21.56 -4.96
C HIS A 417 0.30 -20.80 -4.13
N SER A 418 1.30 -20.24 -4.80
CA SER A 418 2.09 -19.14 -4.23
C SER A 418 2.12 -18.01 -5.25
N ALA A 419 1.85 -16.77 -4.80
CA ALA A 419 1.68 -15.63 -5.70
C ALA A 419 2.89 -15.46 -6.63
N GLY A 420 4.10 -15.64 -6.12
CA GLY A 420 5.32 -15.61 -6.90
C GLY A 420 5.33 -16.64 -8.04
N PHE A 421 4.97 -17.90 -7.78
CA PHE A 421 4.96 -18.94 -8.80
C PHE A 421 3.85 -18.70 -9.84
N ASP A 422 2.68 -18.24 -9.41
CA ASP A 422 1.54 -17.95 -10.29
C ASP A 422 1.84 -16.73 -11.19
N SER A 423 2.54 -15.71 -10.68
CA SER A 423 3.08 -14.61 -11.51
C SER A 423 4.10 -15.12 -12.54
N TYR A 424 4.91 -16.12 -12.20
CA TYR A 424 5.86 -16.73 -13.13
C TYR A 424 5.16 -17.57 -14.21
N MET A 425 4.15 -18.38 -13.83
CA MET A 425 3.31 -19.10 -14.81
C MET A 425 2.67 -18.12 -15.79
N THR A 426 2.14 -17.01 -15.29
CA THR A 426 1.59 -15.91 -16.09
C THR A 426 2.62 -15.32 -17.04
N ALA A 427 3.87 -15.12 -16.59
CA ALA A 427 4.98 -14.66 -17.43
C ALA A 427 5.30 -15.65 -18.57
N VAL A 428 5.30 -16.95 -18.29
CA VAL A 428 5.53 -17.99 -19.31
C VAL A 428 4.42 -17.98 -20.36
N VAL A 429 3.15 -17.88 -19.94
CA VAL A 429 1.99 -17.78 -20.84
C VAL A 429 2.09 -16.52 -21.71
N LEU A 430 2.44 -15.37 -21.14
CA LEU A 430 2.66 -14.13 -21.89
C LEU A 430 3.73 -14.31 -22.97
N ILE A 431 4.92 -14.79 -22.59
CA ILE A 431 6.08 -14.90 -23.48
C ILE A 431 5.80 -15.89 -24.62
N ARG A 432 5.49 -17.14 -24.28
CA ARG A 432 5.36 -18.21 -25.28
C ARG A 432 4.04 -18.12 -26.04
N GLY A 433 2.95 -17.73 -25.40
CA GLY A 433 1.68 -17.47 -26.07
C GLY A 433 1.82 -16.39 -27.14
N SER A 434 2.50 -15.28 -26.82
CA SER A 434 2.75 -14.22 -27.80
C SER A 434 3.68 -14.65 -28.93
N CYS A 435 4.78 -15.33 -28.61
CA CYS A 435 5.72 -15.81 -29.62
C CYS A 435 5.10 -16.82 -30.60
N LYS A 436 4.22 -17.71 -30.10
CA LYS A 436 3.44 -18.65 -30.91
C LYS A 436 2.57 -17.90 -31.93
N LYS A 437 1.78 -16.91 -31.49
CA LYS A 437 0.92 -16.11 -32.38
C LYS A 437 1.72 -15.32 -33.41
N LEU A 438 2.86 -14.78 -33.03
CA LEU A 438 3.73 -14.01 -33.93
C LEU A 438 4.41 -14.87 -35.00
N ALA A 439 4.32 -16.21 -34.92
CA ALA A 439 5.12 -17.16 -35.71
C ALA A 439 6.63 -16.82 -35.71
N LYS A 440 7.10 -16.14 -34.64
CA LYS A 440 8.46 -15.62 -34.50
C LYS A 440 9.12 -16.28 -33.30
N VAL A 441 9.98 -17.25 -33.58
CA VAL A 441 10.68 -18.06 -32.56
C VAL A 441 11.88 -17.32 -31.93
N LYS A 442 12.35 -16.21 -32.53
CA LYS A 442 13.68 -15.62 -32.25
C LYS A 442 13.69 -14.09 -32.03
N ARG A 443 12.59 -13.47 -31.61
CA ARG A 443 12.59 -12.02 -31.28
C ARG A 443 11.94 -11.81 -29.92
N GLY A 444 12.43 -10.81 -29.19
CA GLY A 444 11.77 -10.32 -27.97
C GLY A 444 10.31 -9.93 -28.25
N LEU A 445 9.53 -9.75 -27.18
CA LEU A 445 8.16 -9.30 -27.31
C LEU A 445 8.11 -7.93 -28.01
N PRO A 446 7.11 -7.69 -28.88
CA PRO A 446 7.05 -6.44 -29.64
C PRO A 446 6.86 -5.23 -28.72
N PRO A 447 7.31 -4.04 -29.14
CA PRO A 447 7.11 -2.82 -28.35
C PRO A 447 5.62 -2.58 -28.10
N TRP A 448 5.29 -1.91 -27.00
CA TRP A 448 3.91 -1.64 -26.59
C TRP A 448 3.04 -1.05 -27.71
N GLU A 449 3.61 -0.14 -28.51
CA GLU A 449 2.88 0.52 -29.60
C GLU A 449 2.57 -0.37 -30.81
N SER A 450 3.09 -1.59 -30.86
CA SER A 450 2.81 -2.56 -31.93
C SER A 450 1.32 -2.88 -32.03
N GLU A 451 0.84 -3.03 -33.27
CA GLU A 451 -0.52 -3.51 -33.59
C GLU A 451 -0.81 -4.89 -32.97
N PHE A 452 0.23 -5.70 -32.72
CA PHE A 452 0.10 -6.98 -32.02
C PHE A 452 -0.65 -6.86 -30.69
N TRP A 453 -0.41 -5.77 -29.95
CA TRP A 453 -1.06 -5.56 -28.66
C TRP A 453 -2.46 -4.94 -28.80
N GLY A 454 -2.86 -4.45 -29.99
CA GLY A 454 -4.06 -3.63 -30.16
C GLY A 454 -5.34 -4.22 -29.56
N ALA A 455 -5.56 -5.54 -29.73
CA ALA A 455 -6.75 -6.22 -29.24
C ALA A 455 -6.71 -6.62 -27.74
N VAL A 456 -5.57 -6.45 -27.07
CA VAL A 456 -5.37 -6.80 -25.65
C VAL A 456 -4.90 -5.62 -24.81
N ARG A 457 -4.54 -4.50 -25.46
CA ARG A 457 -4.01 -3.28 -24.86
C ARG A 457 -5.03 -2.74 -23.87
N ASN A 458 -4.66 -2.66 -22.59
CA ASN A 458 -5.52 -2.16 -21.52
C ASN A 458 -6.89 -2.86 -21.51
N THR A 459 -6.95 -4.12 -21.94
CA THR A 459 -8.19 -4.89 -22.00
C THR A 459 -8.15 -5.98 -20.95
N ILE A 460 -9.15 -6.00 -20.06
CA ILE A 460 -9.25 -6.98 -18.97
C ILE A 460 -10.54 -7.80 -19.09
N ARG A 461 -10.59 -8.94 -18.39
CA ARG A 461 -11.83 -9.69 -18.18
C ARG A 461 -12.66 -9.04 -17.06
N LEU A 462 -13.92 -8.71 -17.36
CA LEU A 462 -14.91 -8.29 -16.37
C LEU A 462 -16.10 -9.27 -16.41
N GLY A 463 -16.07 -10.25 -15.53
CA GLY A 463 -17.09 -11.31 -15.46
C GLY A 463 -16.84 -12.45 -16.44
N ARG A 464 -17.82 -13.37 -16.55
CA ARG A 464 -17.71 -14.53 -17.44
C ARG A 464 -17.80 -14.09 -18.91
N GLY A 465 -16.80 -14.44 -19.70
CA GLY A 465 -16.77 -14.21 -21.15
C GLY A 465 -16.41 -12.79 -21.60
N THR A 466 -16.69 -11.76 -20.80
CA THR A 466 -16.70 -10.37 -21.28
C THR A 466 -15.32 -9.71 -21.20
N LYS A 467 -14.82 -9.26 -22.35
CA LYS A 467 -13.63 -8.42 -22.47
C LYS A 467 -14.03 -6.96 -22.37
N HIS A 468 -13.24 -6.16 -21.68
CA HIS A 468 -13.50 -4.73 -21.54
C HIS A 468 -12.22 -3.92 -21.69
N VAL A 469 -12.24 -2.95 -22.60
CA VAL A 469 -11.14 -2.00 -22.80
C VAL A 469 -11.27 -0.90 -21.76
N LEU A 470 -10.24 -0.75 -20.93
CA LEU A 470 -10.17 0.30 -19.92
C LEU A 470 -9.99 1.65 -20.61
N GLY A 471 -10.79 2.65 -20.21
CA GLY A 471 -10.67 4.02 -20.70
C GLY A 471 -11.45 4.31 -22.00
N GLU A 472 -12.15 3.34 -22.58
CA GLU A 472 -13.16 3.62 -23.60
C GLU A 472 -14.41 4.21 -22.93
N SER A 473 -14.65 5.51 -23.13
CA SER A 473 -15.92 6.12 -22.76
C SER A 473 -17.03 5.55 -23.63
N THR A 474 -18.01 4.86 -23.03
CA THR A 474 -19.27 4.65 -23.71
C THR A 474 -19.92 6.02 -23.95
N SER A 475 -20.49 6.24 -25.13
CA SER A 475 -21.06 7.51 -25.62
C SER A 475 -22.13 8.16 -24.72
N GLU A 476 -22.46 7.56 -23.58
CA GLU A 476 -23.38 8.09 -22.56
C GLU A 476 -22.68 8.88 -21.45
N THR A 477 -21.35 8.83 -21.34
CA THR A 477 -20.61 9.48 -20.21
C THR A 477 -20.00 10.84 -20.53
N SER A 478 -20.00 11.28 -21.79
CA SER A 478 -19.47 12.60 -22.16
C SER A 478 -20.28 13.79 -21.64
N ALA A 479 -21.46 13.58 -21.05
CA ALA A 479 -22.32 14.65 -20.54
C ALA A 479 -22.17 14.96 -19.04
N CYS A 480 -21.45 14.14 -18.25
CA CYS A 480 -21.46 14.26 -16.78
C CYS A 480 -20.09 14.49 -16.12
N VAL A 481 -19.03 14.71 -16.91
CA VAL A 481 -17.68 14.98 -16.37
C VAL A 481 -17.25 16.40 -16.68
N MET A 482 -18.03 17.37 -16.20
CA MET A 482 -17.69 18.80 -16.16
C MET A 482 -18.37 19.44 -14.94
N ILE A 483 -18.09 18.97 -13.72
CA ILE A 483 -18.22 19.73 -12.46
C ILE A 483 -17.10 19.29 -11.51
#